data_AF-A0A3R7X681-F1
#
_entry.id   AF-A0A3R7X681-F1
#
_cell.length_a   1.000
_cell.length_b   1.000
_cell.length_c   1.000
_cell.angle_alpha   90.00
_cell.angle_beta   90.00
_cell.angle_gamma   90.00
#
_symmetry.space_group_name_H-M   'P 1'
#
loop_
_entity.id
_entity.type
_entity.pdbx_description
1 polymer ?
#
loop_
_entity_poly.entity_id
_entity_poly.type
_entity_poly.pdbx_seq_one_letter_code
_entity_poly.pdbx_strand_id
1 'polypeptide(L)'
;REMIVVATSGANSCMYCVVAHGAILRIRAKDPLIADQLAIDPSKASINARQHAMIAFALKLARTPEELDQADHEVLRDHGFSDDDIWDIGAITGLFAMSNRLAHLASMQPNEEFFTMGRS
;
A
#
# COMPACT_ATOMS: atom_id res chain seq x y z
N ARG A 1 3.89 -4.86 4.50
CA ARG A 1 2.67 -5.45 3.90
C ARG A 1 1.51 -4.44 3.91
N GLU A 2 0.89 -4.07 5.04
CA GLU A 2 -0.27 -3.14 5.04
C GLU A 2 0.00 -1.75 4.43
N MET A 3 1.22 -1.21 4.56
CA MET A 3 1.60 0.05 3.89
C MET A 3 1.43 -0.01 2.37
N ILE A 4 1.79 -1.14 1.74
CA ILE A 4 1.63 -1.37 0.30
C ILE A 4 0.14 -1.34 -0.05
N VAL A 5 -0.68 -2.02 0.74
CA VAL A 5 -2.12 -2.12 0.52
C VAL A 5 -2.76 -0.74 0.60
N VAL A 6 -2.47 0.03 1.64
CA VAL A 6 -3.04 1.37 1.85
C VAL A 6 -2.62 2.32 0.73
N ALA A 7 -1.33 2.37 0.38
CA ALA A 7 -0.84 3.26 -0.67
C ALA A 7 -1.43 2.94 -2.05
N THR A 8 -1.40 1.67 -2.45
CA THR A 8 -1.93 1.24 -3.76
C THR A 8 -3.45 1.33 -3.83
N SER A 9 -4.17 1.06 -2.72
CA SER A 9 -5.61 1.27 -2.64
C SER A 9 -5.99 2.75 -2.67
N GLY A 10 -5.17 3.63 -2.09
CA GLY A 10 -5.29 5.08 -2.20
C GLY A 10 -5.17 5.53 -3.66
N ALA A 11 -4.15 5.03 -4.37
CA ALA A 11 -3.95 5.30 -5.80
C ALA A 11 -5.07 4.73 -6.70
N ASN A 12 -5.82 3.73 -6.24
CA ASN A 12 -6.99 3.16 -6.90
C ASN A 12 -8.32 3.71 -6.38
N SER A 13 -8.30 4.71 -5.49
CA SER A 13 -9.47 5.30 -4.85
C SER A 13 -10.44 4.28 -4.23
N CYS A 14 -9.93 3.18 -3.69
CA CYS A 14 -10.74 2.11 -3.11
C CYS A 14 -11.02 2.38 -1.63
N MET A 15 -12.15 3.03 -1.33
CA MET A 15 -12.54 3.40 0.05
C MET A 15 -12.54 2.20 1.00
N TYR A 16 -13.13 1.07 0.62
CA TYR A 16 -13.18 -0.13 1.45
C TYR A 16 -11.79 -0.57 1.90
N CYS A 17 -10.86 -0.76 0.94
CA CYS A 17 -9.52 -1.24 1.25
C CYS A 17 -8.70 -0.19 2.01
N VAL A 18 -8.81 1.10 1.66
CA VAL A 18 -8.12 2.18 2.38
C VAL A 18 -8.55 2.23 3.85
N VAL A 19 -9.86 2.16 4.12
CA VAL A 19 -10.38 2.25 5.49
C VAL A 19 -10.03 0.99 6.29
N ALA A 20 -10.30 -0.20 5.76
CA ALA A 20 -10.07 -1.46 6.46
C ALA A 20 -8.58 -1.72 6.73
N HIS A 21 -7.74 -1.62 5.70
CA HIS A 21 -6.29 -1.85 5.86
C HIS A 21 -5.59 -0.68 6.53
N GLY A 22 -6.14 0.53 6.43
CA GLY A 22 -5.67 1.69 7.19
C GLY A 22 -5.80 1.47 8.69
N ALA A 23 -6.93 0.92 9.15
CA ALA A 23 -7.12 0.56 10.56
C ALA A 23 -6.08 -0.45 11.06
N ILE A 24 -5.88 -1.53 10.30
CA ILE A 24 -4.90 -2.58 10.63
C ILE A 24 -3.48 -2.00 10.64
N LEU A 25 -3.16 -1.15 9.67
CA LEU A 25 -1.86 -0.49 9.58
C LEU A 25 -1.60 0.39 10.81
N ARG A 26 -2.55 1.25 11.21
CA ARG A 26 -2.40 2.11 12.39
C ARG A 26 -2.09 1.31 13.65
N ILE A 27 -2.81 0.20 13.86
CA ILE A 27 -2.58 -0.70 15.01
C ILE A 27 -1.18 -1.32 14.95
N ARG A 28 -0.80 -1.91 13.82
CA ARG A 28 0.47 -2.66 13.71
C ARG A 28 1.68 -1.73 13.75
N ALA A 29 1.59 -0.56 13.13
CA ALA A 29 2.64 0.45 13.15
C ALA A 29 2.71 1.20 14.49
N LYS A 30 1.65 1.15 15.31
CA LYS A 30 1.47 1.99 16.50
C LYS A 30 1.62 3.48 16.17
N ASP A 31 1.07 3.86 15.02
CA ASP A 31 1.11 5.22 14.49
C ASP A 31 -0.30 5.56 13.96
N PRO A 32 -1.02 6.50 14.60
CA PRO A 32 -2.38 6.83 14.19
C PRO A 32 -2.45 7.63 12.89
N LEU A 33 -1.33 8.17 12.40
CA LEU A 33 -1.27 9.08 11.25
C LEU A 33 -0.82 8.39 9.96
N ILE A 34 -0.04 7.31 10.07
CA ILE A 34 0.65 6.71 8.91
C ILE A 34 -0.30 6.27 7.79
N ALA A 35 -1.47 5.73 8.13
CA ALA A 35 -2.43 5.28 7.12
C ALA A 35 -2.98 6.44 6.28
N ASP A 36 -3.28 7.56 6.92
CA ASP A 36 -3.82 8.73 6.26
C ASP A 36 -2.76 9.36 5.33
N GLN A 37 -1.50 9.41 5.79
CA GLN A 37 -0.38 9.89 4.97
C GLN A 37 -0.17 9.02 3.73
N LEU A 38 -0.12 7.70 3.89
CA LEU A 38 0.08 6.77 2.76
C LEU A 38 -1.12 6.72 1.80
N ALA A 39 -2.35 6.92 2.29
CA ALA A 39 -3.53 6.91 1.44
C ALA A 39 -3.64 8.17 0.57
N ILE A 40 -3.20 9.33 1.09
CA ILE A 40 -3.39 10.64 0.45
C ILE A 40 -2.17 11.09 -0.34
N ASP A 41 -0.98 11.03 0.26
CA ASP A 41 0.26 11.47 -0.37
C ASP A 41 1.45 10.65 0.19
N PRO A 42 1.69 9.44 -0.36
CA PRO A 42 2.80 8.58 0.06
C PRO A 42 4.18 9.26 0.02
N SER A 43 4.37 10.30 -0.79
CA SER A 43 5.64 11.02 -0.90
C SER A 43 5.98 11.84 0.36
N LYS A 44 4.97 12.19 1.17
CA LYS A 44 5.11 12.94 2.42
C LYS A 44 4.94 12.09 3.66
N ALA A 45 4.79 10.77 3.51
CA ALA A 45 4.64 9.88 4.66
C ALA A 45 5.92 9.83 5.50
N SER A 46 5.77 9.82 6.82
CA SER A 46 6.88 9.74 7.79
C SER A 46 7.45 8.33 7.89
N ILE A 47 8.03 7.83 6.79
CA ILE A 47 8.63 6.48 6.67
C ILE A 47 10.09 6.57 6.28
N ASN A 48 10.86 5.50 6.51
CA ASN A 48 12.28 5.49 6.17
C ASN A 48 12.50 5.30 4.64
N ALA A 49 13.71 5.56 4.17
CA ALA A 49 14.07 5.48 2.75
C ALA A 49 13.77 4.09 2.14
N ARG A 50 14.03 3.01 2.89
CA ARG A 50 13.73 1.64 2.46
C ARG A 50 12.22 1.42 2.26
N GLN A 51 11.39 1.96 3.15
CA GLN A 51 9.93 1.90 3.01
C GLN A 51 9.44 2.77 1.84
N HIS A 52 10.02 3.94 1.61
CA HIS A 52 9.70 4.75 0.43
C HIS A 52 9.99 4.01 -0.87
N ALA A 53 11.16 3.35 -1.00
CA ALA A 53 11.49 2.56 -2.18
C ALA A 53 10.48 1.43 -2.44
N MET A 54 10.10 0.69 -1.38
CA MET A 54 9.06 -0.33 -1.43
C MET A 54 7.71 0.23 -1.93
N ILE A 55 7.29 1.39 -1.42
CA ILE A 55 6.01 2.00 -1.79
C ILE A 55 6.06 2.56 -3.21
N ALA A 56 7.17 3.16 -3.64
CA ALA A 56 7.35 3.65 -5.01
C ALA A 56 7.25 2.50 -6.03
N PHE A 57 7.94 1.38 -5.79
CA PHE A 57 7.85 0.18 -6.63
C PHE A 57 6.41 -0.35 -6.71
N ALA A 58 5.74 -0.49 -5.55
CA ALA A 58 4.36 -0.96 -5.50
C ALA A 58 3.38 -0.02 -6.22
N LEU A 59 3.56 1.29 -6.10
CA LEU A 59 2.73 2.28 -6.80
C LEU A 59 2.93 2.24 -8.32
N LYS A 60 4.18 2.09 -8.78
CA LYS A 60 4.47 1.90 -10.21
C LYS A 60 3.79 0.64 -10.73
N LEU A 61 3.99 -0.51 -10.06
CA LEU A 61 3.33 -1.76 -10.42
C LEU A 61 1.79 -1.67 -10.40
N ALA A 62 1.21 -0.90 -9.47
CA ALA A 62 -0.24 -0.73 -9.40
C ALA A 62 -0.83 0.15 -10.51
N ARG A 63 -0.04 1.08 -11.07
CA ARG A 63 -0.53 2.14 -11.97
C ARG A 63 -0.06 2.00 -13.42
N THR A 64 1.21 1.66 -13.61
CA THR A 64 1.86 1.46 -14.92
C THR A 64 2.72 0.19 -14.88
N PRO A 65 2.12 -1.00 -14.65
CA PRO A 65 2.86 -2.26 -14.57
C PRO A 65 3.69 -2.57 -15.83
N GLU A 66 3.27 -2.09 -16.99
CA GLU A 66 3.96 -2.23 -18.27
C GLU A 66 5.27 -1.43 -18.36
N GLU A 67 5.47 -0.43 -17.49
CA GLU A 67 6.69 0.36 -17.40
C GLU A 67 7.70 -0.22 -16.40
N LEU A 68 7.34 -1.29 -15.68
CA LEU A 68 8.21 -1.93 -14.71
C LEU A 68 9.38 -2.61 -15.43
N ASP A 69 10.60 -2.32 -15.00
CA ASP A 69 11.81 -2.86 -15.61
C ASP A 69 12.86 -3.30 -14.57
N GLN A 70 13.99 -3.81 -15.06
CA GLN A 70 15.06 -4.31 -14.22
C GLN A 70 15.66 -3.25 -13.28
N ALA A 71 15.66 -1.97 -13.66
CA ALA A 71 16.19 -0.90 -12.83
C ALA A 71 15.33 -0.67 -11.59
N ASP A 72 14.01 -0.85 -11.68
CA ASP A 72 13.13 -0.79 -10.51
C ASP A 72 13.47 -1.88 -9.48
N HIS A 73 13.82 -3.08 -9.95
CA HIS A 73 14.26 -4.18 -9.08
C HIS A 73 15.63 -3.90 -8.44
N GLU A 74 16.54 -3.24 -9.16
CA GLU A 74 17.86 -2.86 -8.65
C GLU A 74 17.76 -1.82 -7.53
N VAL A 75 16.90 -0.81 -7.68
CA VAL A 75 16.62 0.18 -6.62
C VAL A 75 16.18 -0.50 -5.33
N LEU A 76 15.32 -1.52 -5.39
CA LEU A 76 14.95 -2.28 -4.19
C LEU A 76 16.13 -3.07 -3.60
N ARG A 77 16.95 -3.72 -4.44
CA ARG A 77 18.14 -4.43 -3.97
C ARG A 77 19.15 -3.51 -3.29
N ASP A 78 19.33 -2.28 -3.78
CA ASP A 78 20.19 -1.26 -3.16
C ASP A 78 19.69 -0.84 -1.76
N HIS A 79 18.38 -0.96 -1.52
CA HIS A 79 17.77 -0.77 -0.20
C HIS A 79 17.72 -2.05 0.66
N GLY A 80 18.40 -3.12 0.23
CA GLY A 80 18.54 -4.37 0.97
C GLY A 80 17.29 -5.24 0.95
N PHE A 81 16.45 -5.14 -0.09
CA PHE A 81 15.41 -6.14 -0.34
C PHE A 81 15.99 -7.34 -1.07
N SER A 82 15.60 -8.55 -0.65
CA SER A 82 15.88 -9.79 -1.37
C SER A 82 14.92 -9.97 -2.54
N ASP A 83 15.23 -10.87 -3.47
CA ASP A 83 14.31 -11.20 -4.57
C ASP A 83 12.96 -11.76 -4.05
N ASP A 84 12.98 -12.51 -2.94
CA ASP A 84 11.78 -12.99 -2.27
C ASP A 84 10.95 -11.83 -1.69
N ASP A 85 11.60 -10.81 -1.10
CA ASP A 85 10.91 -9.61 -0.64
C ASP A 85 10.26 -8.85 -1.81
N ILE A 86 10.98 -8.71 -2.93
CA ILE A 86 10.47 -8.04 -4.14
C ILE A 86 9.26 -8.79 -4.70
N TRP A 87 9.33 -10.11 -4.75
CA TRP A 87 8.22 -10.96 -5.12
C TRP A 87 7.02 -10.76 -4.18
N ASP A 88 7.25 -10.73 -2.86
CA ASP A 88 6.21 -10.47 -1.86
C ASP A 88 5.54 -9.10 -2.05
N ILE A 89 6.32 -8.05 -2.33
CA ILE A 89 5.81 -6.70 -2.62
C ILE A 89 4.91 -6.75 -3.87
N GLY A 90 5.39 -7.40 -4.93
CA GLY A 90 4.65 -7.56 -6.18
C GLY A 90 3.36 -8.35 -6.02
N ALA A 91 3.42 -9.48 -5.31
CA ALA A 91 2.27 -10.36 -5.06
C ALA A 91 1.19 -9.66 -4.23
N ILE A 92 1.56 -8.93 -3.17
CA ILE A 92 0.61 -8.12 -2.38
C ILE A 92 -0.04 -7.07 -3.27
N THR A 93 0.77 -6.36 -4.08
CA THR A 93 0.27 -5.32 -4.98
C THR A 93 -0.74 -5.89 -5.99
N GLY A 94 -0.41 -7.01 -6.65
CA GLY A 94 -1.30 -7.66 -7.61
C GLY A 94 -2.60 -8.18 -6.97
N LEU A 95 -2.51 -8.81 -5.79
CA LEU A 95 -3.67 -9.28 -5.06
C LEU A 95 -4.62 -8.13 -4.69
N PHE A 96 -4.08 -7.01 -4.22
CA PHE A 96 -4.90 -5.86 -3.84
C PHE A 96 -5.39 -5.05 -5.03
N ALA A 97 -4.69 -5.09 -6.17
CA ALA A 97 -5.21 -4.59 -7.43
C ALA A 97 -6.50 -5.36 -7.84
N MET A 98 -6.53 -6.69 -7.68
CA MET A 98 -7.76 -7.48 -7.87
C MET A 98 -8.82 -7.13 -6.82
N SER A 99 -8.45 -7.12 -5.53
CA SER A 99 -9.35 -6.82 -4.41
C SER A 99 -10.04 -5.46 -4.59
N ASN A 100 -9.28 -4.41 -4.92
CA ASN A 100 -9.83 -3.07 -5.17
C ASN A 100 -10.88 -3.08 -6.28
N ARG A 101 -10.62 -3.78 -7.39
CA ARG A 101 -11.55 -3.89 -8.52
C ARG A 101 -12.85 -4.58 -8.12
N LEU A 102 -12.76 -5.66 -7.33
CA LEU A 102 -13.95 -6.37 -6.83
C LEU A 102 -14.73 -5.54 -5.81
N ALA A 103 -14.04 -4.81 -4.93
CA ALA A 103 -14.69 -3.91 -3.97
C ALA A 103 -15.44 -2.78 -4.69
N HIS A 104 -14.85 -2.19 -5.74
CA HIS A 104 -15.51 -1.22 -6.61
C HIS A 104 -16.73 -1.83 -7.32
N LEU A 105 -16.57 -2.98 -7.97
CA LEU A 105 -17.66 -3.68 -8.67
C LEU A 105 -18.84 -3.98 -7.74
N ALA A 106 -18.56 -4.41 -6.51
CA ALA A 106 -19.57 -4.76 -5.52
C ALA A 106 -20.10 -3.57 -4.72
N SER A 107 -19.61 -2.34 -4.96
CA SER A 107 -19.93 -1.15 -4.15
C SER A 107 -19.72 -1.36 -2.64
N MET A 108 -18.67 -2.11 -2.29
CA MET A 108 -18.43 -2.60 -0.93
C MET A 108 -18.20 -1.45 0.05
N GLN A 109 -18.88 -1.50 1.21
CA GLN A 109 -18.75 -0.51 2.28
C GLN A 109 -17.91 -1.07 3.42
N PRO A 110 -16.93 -0.32 3.97
CA PRO A 110 -16.18 -0.75 5.13
C PRO A 110 -17.06 -0.67 6.38
N ASN A 111 -16.84 -1.58 7.33
CA ASN A 111 -17.47 -1.53 8.63
C ASN A 111 -17.13 -0.22 9.37
N GLU A 112 -18.09 0.33 10.13
CA GLU A 112 -17.95 1.62 10.82
C GLU A 112 -16.79 1.62 11.82
N GLU A 113 -16.51 0.49 12.47
CA GLU A 113 -15.45 0.34 13.46
C GLU A 113 -14.05 0.66 12.89
N PHE A 114 -13.82 0.39 11.60
CA PHE A 114 -12.52 0.63 10.98
C PHE A 114 -12.19 2.13 10.83
N PHE A 115 -13.18 3.01 10.84
CA PHE A 115 -12.93 4.46 10.72
C PHE A 115 -12.21 5.02 11.94
N THR A 116 -12.51 4.53 13.14
CA THR A 116 -11.96 5.04 14.41
C THR A 116 -10.84 4.18 14.96
N MET A 117 -10.78 2.91 14.57
CA MET A 117 -9.80 1.94 15.07
C MET A 117 -8.35 2.38 14.83
N GLY A 118 -7.53 2.32 15.89
CA GLY A 118 -6.09 2.64 15.86
C GLY A 118 -5.77 4.14 15.80
N ARG A 119 -6.72 5.04 16.02
CA ARG A 119 -6.49 6.51 16.02
C ARG A 119 -6.05 7.10 17.37
N SER A 120 -6.10 6.32 18.45
CA SER A 120 -5.74 6.71 19.83
C SER A 120 -4.77 5.73 20.45
#